data_AF-A0A9E3QJQ9-F1
#
_entry.id   AF-A0A9E3QJQ9-F1
#
_cell.length_a   1.000
_cell.length_b   1.000
_cell.length_c   1.000
_cell.angle_alpha   90.00
_cell.angle_beta   90.00
_cell.angle_gamma   90.00
#
_symmetry.space_group_name_H-M   'P 1'
#
loop_
_entity.id
_entity.type
_entity.pdbx_description
1 polymer ?
#
loop_
_entity_poly.entity_id
_entity_poly.type
_entity_poly.pdbx_seq_one_letter_code
_entity_poly.pdbx_strand_id
1 'polypeptide(L)'
;DSPEPLDCKDIGTASLDLPPNLPARSPIRVTFAIDRDGRLHVTAMDLTGGGSIHVDFETEAVLSAEEVAERSTALRLLNVS
;
A
#
# COMPACT_ATOMS: atom_id res chain seq x y z
N ASP A 1 15.91 -6.42 7.43
CA ASP A 1 14.62 -5.76 7.66
C ASP A 1 14.70 -5.08 9.02
N SER A 2 15.16 -3.82 9.05
CA SER A 2 15.17 -3.04 10.29
C SER A 2 13.83 -2.30 10.38
N PRO A 3 13.10 -2.36 11.50
CA PRO A 3 11.76 -1.80 11.65
C PRO A 3 11.74 -0.28 11.81
N GLU A 4 12.76 0.42 11.29
CA GLU A 4 12.86 1.87 11.39
C GLU A 4 11.90 2.50 10.37
N PRO A 5 10.97 3.38 10.78
CA PRO A 5 9.97 3.98 9.88
C PRO A 5 10.58 4.84 8.77
N LEU A 6 11.88 5.18 8.90
CA LEU A 6 12.67 5.87 7.89
C LEU A 6 13.05 4.98 6.70
N ASP A 7 12.95 3.66 6.85
CA ASP A 7 13.25 2.68 5.80
C ASP A 7 12.00 2.26 5.01
N CYS A 8 10.83 2.86 5.32
CA CYS A 8 9.59 2.61 4.61
C CYS A 8 9.46 3.48 3.36
N LYS A 9 9.00 2.88 2.26
CA LYS A 9 8.65 3.59 1.03
C LYS A 9 7.21 4.10 1.11
N ASP A 10 7.01 5.38 0.83
CA ASP A 10 5.66 5.96 0.72
C ASP A 10 4.96 5.43 -0.53
N ILE A 11 3.77 4.86 -0.36
CA ILE A 11 2.96 4.27 -1.44
C ILE A 11 1.91 5.28 -1.94
N GLY A 12 1.53 6.23 -1.11
CA GLY A 12 0.57 7.27 -1.45
C GLY A 12 -0.18 7.82 -0.24
N THR A 13 -0.87 8.94 -0.47
CA THR A 13 -1.61 9.66 0.56
C THR A 13 -3.10 9.74 0.20
N ALA A 14 -3.98 9.45 1.17
CA ALA A 14 -5.42 9.61 1.04
C ALA A 14 -5.96 10.51 2.16
N SER A 15 -6.92 11.37 1.83
CA SER A 15 -7.59 12.27 2.78
C SER A 15 -9.06 11.90 2.92
N LEU A 16 -9.50 11.68 4.17
CA LEU A 16 -10.90 11.49 4.53
C LEU A 16 -11.42 12.80 5.14
N ASP A 17 -12.40 13.42 4.48
CA ASP A 17 -13.09 14.59 5.03
C ASP A 17 -14.10 14.15 6.09
N LEU A 18 -14.06 14.81 7.25
CA LEU A 18 -14.88 14.46 8.41
C LEU A 18 -15.99 15.50 8.61
N PRO A 19 -17.20 15.08 8.99
CA PRO A 19 -18.30 16.00 9.22
C PRO A 19 -18.00 16.97 10.37
N PRO A 20 -18.49 18.23 10.31
CA PRO A 20 -18.12 19.30 11.24
C PRO A 20 -18.61 19.13 12.69
N ASN A 21 -19.44 18.12 12.98
CA ASN A 21 -20.00 17.86 14.31
C ASN A 21 -19.54 16.52 14.91
N LEU A 22 -18.36 16.04 14.50
CA LEU A 22 -17.81 14.78 14.98
C LEU A 22 -17.32 14.91 16.44
N PRO A 23 -17.76 14.06 17.39
CA PRO A 23 -17.23 14.08 18.74
C PRO A 23 -15.73 13.73 18.74
N ALA A 24 -14.98 14.32 19.68
CA ALA A 24 -13.57 14.01 19.83
C ALA A 24 -13.37 12.50 20.08
N ARG A 25 -12.36 11.91 19.43
CA ARG A 25 -12.06 10.47 19.45
C ARG A 25 -13.13 9.57 18.81
N SER A 26 -13.86 10.10 17.83
CA SER A 26 -14.76 9.28 17.03
C SER A 26 -14.00 8.16 16.30
N PRO A 27 -14.57 6.95 16.26
CA PRO A 27 -13.89 5.80 15.68
C PRO A 27 -13.91 5.86 14.15
N ILE A 28 -12.71 5.85 13.57
CA ILE A 28 -12.49 5.69 12.12
C ILE A 28 -12.04 4.26 11.87
N ARG A 29 -12.67 3.59 10.90
CA ARG A 29 -12.25 2.27 10.43
C ARG A 29 -11.46 2.42 9.14
N VAL A 30 -10.22 1.96 9.15
CA VAL A 30 -9.38 1.84 7.95
C VAL A 30 -9.19 0.36 7.64
N THR A 31 -9.48 -0.02 6.40
CA THR A 31 -9.35 -1.39 5.89
C THR A 31 -8.35 -1.38 4.74
N PHE A 32 -7.34 -2.24 4.86
CA PHE A 32 -6.33 -2.45 3.83
C PHE A 32 -6.55 -3.85 3.24
N ALA A 33 -6.67 -3.94 1.92
CA ALA A 33 -6.76 -5.20 1.21
C ALA A 33 -5.79 -5.18 0.03
N ILE A 34 -5.03 -6.25 -0.16
CA ILE A 34 -4.18 -6.41 -1.33
C ILE A 34 -4.84 -7.49 -2.20
N ASP A 35 -5.02 -7.19 -3.47
CA ASP A 35 -5.59 -8.14 -4.42
C ASP A 35 -4.50 -9.03 -5.05
N ARG A 36 -4.91 -9.93 -5.97
CA ARG A 36 -4.00 -10.90 -6.58
C ARG A 36 -3.00 -10.26 -7.55
N ASP A 37 -3.34 -9.09 -8.09
CA ASP A 37 -2.46 -8.30 -8.94
C ASP A 37 -1.50 -7.41 -8.13
N GLY A 38 -1.58 -7.43 -6.80
CA GLY A 38 -0.68 -6.69 -5.91
C GLY A 38 -1.05 -5.21 -5.73
N ARG A 39 -2.27 -4.81 -6.09
CA ARG A 39 -2.79 -3.46 -5.83
C ARG A 39 -3.33 -3.38 -4.42
N LEU A 40 -3.08 -2.25 -3.79
CA LEU A 40 -3.51 -1.97 -2.43
C LEU A 40 -4.82 -1.18 -2.48
N HIS A 41 -5.90 -1.83 -2.07
CA HIS A 41 -7.19 -1.23 -1.84
C HIS A 41 -7.26 -0.69 -0.41
N VAL A 42 -7.46 0.62 -0.28
CA VAL A 42 -7.62 1.29 1.01
C VAL A 42 -9.02 1.86 1.12
N THR A 43 -9.75 1.43 2.15
CA THR A 43 -11.08 1.98 2.46
C THR A 43 -11.05 2.58 3.85
N ALA A 44 -11.38 3.86 3.96
CA ALA A 44 -11.53 4.53 5.25
C ALA A 44 -12.97 5.02 5.41
N MET A 45 -13.55 4.76 6.58
CA MET A 45 -14.94 5.06 6.89
C MET A 45 -15.04 5.61 8.31
N ASP A 46 -15.79 6.70 8.44
CA ASP A 46 -16.26 7.16 9.74
C ASP A 46 -17.45 6.29 10.21
N LEU A 47 -17.38 5.76 11.44
CA LEU A 47 -18.43 4.90 12.00
C LEU A 47 -19.55 5.68 12.70
N THR A 48 -19.49 7.00 12.74
CA THR A 48 -20.48 7.85 13.41
C THR A 48 -21.55 8.40 12.47
N GLY A 49 -21.55 7.98 11.21
CA GLY A 49 -22.47 8.42 10.17
C GLY A 49 -21.90 9.47 9.22
N GLY A 50 -20.58 9.67 9.25
CA GLY A 50 -19.85 10.49 8.29
C GLY A 50 -19.60 9.82 6.94
N GLY A 51 -18.63 10.35 6.21
CA GLY A 51 -18.27 9.87 4.88
C GLY A 51 -17.40 8.62 4.88
N SER A 52 -17.26 8.04 3.69
CA SER A 52 -16.31 6.98 3.39
C SER A 52 -15.52 7.33 2.14
N ILE A 53 -14.24 6.98 2.12
CA ILE A 53 -13.39 7.04 0.94
C ILE A 53 -12.91 5.64 0.57
N HIS A 54 -12.73 5.44 -0.73
CA HIS A 54 -12.09 4.26 -1.29
C HIS A 54 -11.03 4.73 -2.27
N VAL A 55 -9.80 4.24 -2.10
CA VAL A 55 -8.65 4.62 -2.92
C VAL A 55 -7.84 3.37 -3.22
N ASP A 56 -7.43 3.25 -4.49
CA ASP A 56 -6.58 2.18 -4.97
C ASP A 56 -5.17 2.73 -5.18
N PHE A 57 -4.17 2.05 -4.61
CA PHE A 57 -2.76 2.38 -4.80
C PHE A 57 -2.06 1.24 -5.55
N GLU A 58 -1.30 1.59 -6.58
CA GLU A 58 -0.40 0.64 -7.25
C GLU A 58 0.89 0.55 -6.44
N THR A 59 1.18 -0.62 -5.88
CA THR A 59 2.42 -0.84 -5.14
C THR A 59 3.53 -1.22 -6.10
N GLU A 60 4.58 -0.41 -6.21
CA GLU A 60 5.78 -0.73 -7.01
C GLU A 60 6.56 -1.96 -6.48
N ALA A 61 6.04 -2.65 -5.46
CA ALA A 61 6.60 -3.89 -4.93
C ALA A 61 6.45 -5.08 -5.90
N VAL A 62 5.64 -4.93 -6.95
CA VAL A 62 5.73 -5.79 -8.13
C VAL A 62 7.02 -5.39 -8.84
N LEU A 63 8.11 -6.09 -8.51
CA LEU A 63 9.35 -6.09 -9.29
C LEU A 63 8.98 -5.99 -10.77
N SER A 64 9.23 -4.83 -11.38
CA SER A 64 9.09 -4.64 -12.82
C SER A 64 9.75 -5.85 -13.47
N ALA A 65 9.06 -6.53 -14.39
CA ALA A 65 9.55 -7.78 -14.99
C ALA A 65 11.00 -7.65 -15.55
N GLU A 66 11.42 -6.42 -15.83
CA GLU A 66 12.78 -6.02 -16.17
C GLU A 66 13.83 -6.32 -15.06
N GLU A 67 13.54 -6.03 -13.80
CA GLU A 67 14.43 -6.31 -12.66
C GLU A 67 14.50 -7.81 -12.34
N VAL A 68 13.43 -8.56 -12.62
CA VAL A 68 13.40 -10.03 -12.55
C VAL A 68 14.24 -10.66 -13.67
N ALA A 69 14.19 -10.09 -14.87
CA ALA A 69 14.97 -10.57 -16.02
C ALA A 69 16.48 -10.36 -15.81
N GLU A 70 16.90 -9.20 -15.29
CA GLU A 70 18.30 -8.91 -14.98
C GLU A 70 18.88 -9.86 -13.91
N ARG A 71 18.14 -10.12 -12.83
CA ARG A 71 18.59 -11.06 -11.78
C ARG A 71 18.63 -12.52 -12.26
N SER A 72 17.73 -12.93 -13.16
CA SER A 72 17.75 -14.28 -13.74
C SER A 72 18.97 -14.50 -14.65
N THR A 73 19.40 -13.46 -15.36
CA THR A 73 20.51 -13.54 -16.31
C THR A 73 21.85 -13.63 -15.57
N ALA A 74 21.99 -12.92 -14.45
CA ALA A 74 23.19 -12.97 -13.62
C ALA A 74 23.42 -14.35 -12.98
N LEU A 75 22.37 -15.06 -12.55
CA LEU A 75 22.50 -16.41 -11.97
C LEU A 75 22.84 -17.49 -13.00
N ARG A 76 22.50 -17.29 -14.28
CA ARG A 76 22.75 -18.26 -15.34
C ARG A 76 24.23 -18.33 -15.77
N LEU A 77 25.00 -17.28 -15.51
CA LEU A 77 26.43 -17.18 -15.84
C LEU A 77 27.35 -17.83 -14.80
N LEU A 78 26.83 -18.22 -13.63
CA LEU A 78 27.62 -18.82 -12.53
C LEU A 78 27.57 -20.36 -12.49
N ASN A 79 26.89 -21.03 -13.43
CA ASN A 79 26.74 -22.50 -13.45
C ASN A 79 27.10 -23.15 -14.80
N VAL A 80 28.04 -22.61 -15.58
CA VAL A 80 28.68 -23.37 -16.66
C VAL A 80 30.19 -23.11 -16.64
N SER A 81 30.90 -24.13 -16.12
CA SER A 81 32.32 -24.47 -16.31
C SER A 81 33.39 -23.51 -15.81
#